data_AF-A0A452HVI9-F1
#
_entry.id   AF-A0A452HVI9-F1
#
_cell.length_a   1.000
_cell.length_b   1.000
_cell.length_c   1.000
_cell.angle_alpha   90.00
_cell.angle_beta   90.00
_cell.angle_gamma   90.00
#
_symmetry.space_group_name_H-M   'P 1'
#
loop_
_entity.id
_entity.type
_entity.pdbx_description
1 polymer ?
#
loop_
_entity_poly.entity_id
_entity_poly.type
_entity_poly.pdbx_seq_one_letter_code
_entity_poly.pdbx_strand_id
1 'polypeptide(L)' 'FEKQDELKRSAMRAVAALLTIPEAEKSPLMSEFQSQISSNPELAAIFESIQKDSSSTNLESMDTS' A
#
# COMPACT_ATOMS: atom_id res chain seq x y z
N PHE A 1 -20.98 -2.94 3.10
CA PHE A 1 -20.18 -3.06 1.87
C PHE A 1 -19.28 -1.85 1.69
N GLU A 2 -19.79 -0.64 1.46
CA GLU A 2 -18.96 0.55 1.22
C GLU A 2 -18.02 0.94 2.38
N LYS A 3 -18.50 0.96 3.63
CA LYS A 3 -17.65 1.24 4.81
C LYS A 3 -16.54 0.21 5.03
N GLN A 4 -16.76 -1.03 4.62
CA GLN A 4 -15.78 -2.11 4.76
C GLN A 4 -14.71 -2.02 3.67
N ASP A 5 -15.10 -1.66 2.45
CA ASP A 5 -14.18 -1.41 1.35
C ASP A 5 -13.25 -0.23 1.67
N GLU A 6 -13.80 0.89 2.15
CA GLU A 6 -12.98 2.04 2.52
C GLU A 6 -12.05 1.73 3.70
N LEU A 7 -12.49 0.94 4.67
CA LEU A 7 -11.62 0.49 5.76
C LEU A 7 -10.45 -0.36 5.24
N LYS A 8 -10.71 -1.31 4.34
CA LYS A 8 -9.67 -2.13 3.71
C LYS A 8 -8.67 -1.26 2.94
N ARG A 9 -9.16 -0.32 2.12
CA ARG A 9 -8.32 0.63 1.38
C ARG A 9 -7.48 1.50 2.31
N SER A 10 -8.09 2.07 3.35
CA SER A 10 -7.40 2.88 4.36
C SER A 10 -6.28 2.09 5.06
N ALA A 11 -6.56 0.85 5.47
CA ALA A 11 -5.55 -0.03 6.04
C ALA A 11 -4.41 -0.33 5.06
N MET A 12 -4.72 -0.64 3.79
CA MET A 12 -3.70 -0.89 2.77
C MET A 12 -2.85 0.35 2.46
N ARG A 13 -3.42 1.56 2.49
CA ARG A 13 -2.67 2.82 2.38
C ARG A 13 -1.71 3.02 3.55
N ALA A 14 -2.14 2.72 4.78
CA ALA A 14 -1.27 2.78 5.95
C ALA A 14 -0.08 1.81 5.81
N VAL A 15 -0.32 0.60 5.29
CA VAL A 15 0.72 -0.41 5.06
C VAL A 15 1.70 0.05 3.98
N ALA A 16 1.20 0.62 2.88
CA ALA A 16 2.04 1.21 1.84
C ALA A 16 2.96 2.30 2.41
N ALA A 17 2.44 3.16 3.29
CA ALA A 17 3.24 4.16 3.98
C ALA A 17 4.30 3.53 4.91
N LEU A 18 3.95 2.47 5.65
CA LEU A 18 4.91 1.76 6.51
C LEU A 18 6.08 1.16 5.71
N LEU A 19 5.87 0.74 4.47
CA LEU A 19 6.91 0.22 3.59
C LEU A 19 7.88 1.29 3.07
N THR A 20 7.52 2.58 3.16
CA THR A 20 8.44 3.68 2.82
C THR A 20 9.51 3.92 3.89
N ILE A 21 9.31 3.36 5.09
CA ILE A 21 10.26 3.49 6.19
C ILE A 21 11.51 2.66 5.84
N PRO A 22 12.72 3.22 5.92
CA PRO A 22 13.95 2.49 5.67
C PRO A 22 14.02 1.20 6.49
N GLU A 23 14.40 0.11 5.85
CA GLU A 23 14.53 -1.22 6.47
C GLU A 23 13.23 -1.86 6.98
N ALA A 24 12.07 -1.27 6.70
CA ALA A 24 10.77 -1.87 7.08
C ALA A 24 10.60 -3.28 6.50
N GLU A 25 11.11 -3.54 5.29
CA GLU A 25 11.07 -4.86 4.65
C GLU A 25 11.86 -5.94 5.41
N LYS A 26 12.85 -5.56 6.23
CA LYS A 26 13.63 -6.49 7.06
C LYS A 26 12.89 -6.88 8.34
N SER A 27 11.83 -6.16 8.69
CA SER A 27 11.01 -6.47 9.85
C SER A 27 10.22 -7.76 9.59
N PRO A 28 10.33 -8.78 10.46
CA PRO A 28 9.58 -10.03 10.28
C PRO A 28 8.07 -9.81 10.27
N LEU A 29 7.58 -8.80 11.02
CA LEU A 29 6.17 -8.42 11.03
C LEU A 29 5.72 -7.89 9.66
N MET A 30 6.59 -7.13 8.99
CA MET A 30 6.28 -6.59 7.67
C MET A 30 6.32 -7.67 6.60
N SER A 31 7.28 -8.60 6.68
CA SER A 31 7.32 -9.77 5.79
C SER A 31 6.07 -10.63 5.94
N GLU A 32 5.63 -10.89 7.17
CA GLU A 32 4.39 -11.62 7.43
C GLU A 32 3.17 -10.87 6.87
N PHE A 33 3.10 -9.55 7.08
CA PHE A 33 2.01 -8.74 6.57
C PHE A 33 1.91 -8.76 5.04
N GLN A 34 3.06 -8.64 4.34
CA GLN A 34 3.13 -8.77 2.89
C GLN A 34 2.68 -10.17 2.41
N SER A 35 3.06 -11.23 3.14
CA SER A 35 2.61 -12.59 2.85
C SER A 35 1.09 -12.72 2.97
N GLN A 36 0.50 -12.16 4.02
CA GLN A 36 -0.95 -12.15 4.23
C GLN A 36 -1.68 -11.39 3.10
N ILE A 37 -1.20 -10.21 2.70
CA ILE A 37 -1.75 -9.48 1.56
C ILE A 37 -1.68 -10.33 0.29
N SER A 38 -0.51 -10.89 -0.02
CA SER A 38 -0.27 -11.64 -1.26
C SER A 38 -1.08 -12.94 -1.31
N SER A 39 -1.36 -13.55 -0.15
CA SER A 39 -2.18 -14.76 -0.05
C SER A 39 -3.69 -14.51 -0.26
N ASN A 40 -4.12 -13.24 -0.19
CA ASN A 40 -5.52 -12.85 -0.35
C ASN A 40 -5.69 -12.03 -1.65
N PRO A 41 -6.27 -12.60 -2.72
CA PRO A 41 -6.41 -11.93 -4.00
C PRO A 41 -7.12 -10.58 -3.94
N GLU A 42 -8.10 -10.42 -3.05
CA GLU A 42 -8.84 -9.16 -2.88
C GLU A 42 -7.91 -8.08 -2.30
N LEU A 43 -7.17 -8.41 -1.24
CA LEU A 43 -6.24 -7.47 -0.61
C LEU A 43 -5.05 -7.15 -1.52
N ALA A 44 -4.53 -8.15 -2.24
CA ALA A 44 -3.48 -7.97 -3.22
C ALA A 44 -3.89 -6.96 -4.31
N ALA A 45 -5.09 -7.11 -4.88
CA ALA A 45 -5.60 -6.21 -5.90
C ALA A 45 -5.75 -4.76 -5.39
N ILE A 46 -6.25 -4.58 -4.16
CA ILE A 46 -6.38 -3.26 -3.54
C ILE A 46 -4.99 -2.64 -3.30
N PHE A 47 -4.07 -3.43 -2.77
CA PHE A 47 -2.71 -2.98 -2.45
C PHE A 47 -1.92 -2.59 -3.70
N GLU A 48 -2.01 -3.38 -4.78
CA GLU A 48 -1.40 -3.04 -6.07
C GLU A 48 -1.95 -1.73 -6.66
N SER A 49 -3.26 -1.50 -6.57
CA SER A 49 -3.86 -0.23 -7.02
C SER A 49 -3.25 0.94 -6.27
N ILE A 50 -3.15 0.84 -4.94
CA ILE A 50 -2.60 1.90 -4.09
C ILE A 50 -1.13 2.16 -4.39
N GLN A 51 -0.33 1.12 -4.63
CA GLN A 51 1.09 1.27 -5.01
C GLN A 51 1.25 2.02 -6.34
N LYS A 52 0.39 1.70 -7.33
CA LYS A 52 0.36 2.40 -8.64
C LYS A 52 -0.04 3.87 -8.47
N ASP A 53 -1.10 4.16 -7.74
CA ASP A 53 -1.56 5.54 -7.46
C ASP A 53 -0.47 6.37 -6.74
N SER A 54 0.22 5.76 -5.77
CA SER A 54 1.29 6.43 -5.02
C SER A 54 2.50 6.76 -5.90
N SER A 55 2.83 5.89 -6.86
CA SER A 55 3.93 6.14 -7.82
C SER A 55 3.61 7.25 -8.82
N SER A 56 2.35 7.42 -9.20
CA SER A 56 1.91 8.51 -10.10
C SER A 56 1.95 9.87 -9.42
N THR A 57 1.59 9.93 -8.13
CA THR A 57 1.54 11.20 -7.37
C THR A 57 2.94 11.83 -7.20
N ASN A 58 4.01 11.01 -7.20
CA ASN A 58 5.39 11.51 -7.13
C ASN A 58 5.90 12.15 -8.43
N LEU A 59 5.25 11.92 -9.59
CA LEU A 59 5.70 12.45 -10.88
C LEU A 59 5.07 13.82 -11.20
N GLU A 60 3.88 14.10 -10.68
CA GLU A 60 3.15 15.35 -10.97
C GLU A 60 3.56 16.54 -10.08
N SER A 61 4.43 16.33 -9.09
CA SER A 61 4.91 17.40 -8.20
C SER A 61 6.08 18.23 -8.76
N MET A 62 6.49 18.00 -10.02
CA MET A 62 7.72 18.52 -10.59
C MET A 62 7.54 19.15 -11.98
N ASP A 63 6.43 19.85 -12.22
CA ASP A 63 6.30 20.72 -13.41
C ASP A 63 5.38 21.91 -13.10
N THR A 64 5.88 22.85 -12.30
CA THR A 64 5.36 24.23 -12.28
C THR A 64 6.55 25.19 -12.24
N SER A 65 7.14 25.47 -13.40
CA SER A 65 8.05 26.61 -13.63
C SER A 65 7.99 27.06 -15.07
#